data_AF-F8SGL1-F1
#
_entry.id   AF-F8SGL1-F1
#
_cell.length_a   1.000
_cell.length_b   1.000
_cell.length_c   1.000
_cell.angle_alpha   90.00
_cell.angle_beta   90.00
_cell.angle_gamma   90.00
#
_symmetry.space_group_name_H-M   'P 1'
#
loop_
_entity.id
_entity.type
_entity.pdbx_description
1 polymer ?
#
loop_
_entity_poly.entity_id
_entity_poly.type
_entity_poly.pdbx_seq_one_letter_code
_entity_poly.pdbx_strand_id
1 'polypeptide(L)' 'LVTDIPGTTGASFGQEVMCYESPRPTMGIHRFVLVLFQQLGRQTVYAPGWRQNFNTRDFAEL' A
#
# COMPACT_ATOMS: atom_id res chain seq x y z
N LEU A 1 3.88 0.42 1.20
CA LEU A 1 2.86 1.12 0.39
C LEU A 1 3.60 1.78 -0.76
N VAL A 2 3.24 1.41 -1.99
CA VAL A 2 3.88 1.95 -3.21
C VAL A 2 2.79 2.61 -4.04
N THR A 3 3.02 3.85 -4.44
CA THR A 3 2.11 4.66 -5.26
C THR A 3 2.71 4.90 -6.64
N ASP A 4 1.92 5.48 -7.55
CA ASP A 4 2.35 6.00 -8.85
C ASP A 4 3.05 4.97 -9.75
N ILE A 5 2.67 3.69 -9.62
CA ILE A 5 3.16 2.61 -10.49
C ILE A 5 2.62 2.84 -11.90
N PRO A 6 3.47 3.05 -12.92
CA PRO A 6 3.00 3.14 -14.30
C PRO A 6 2.33 1.85 -14.75
N GLY A 7 1.23 1.95 -15.50
CA GLY A 7 0.55 0.78 -16.07
C GLY A 7 1.51 -0.10 -16.85
N THR A 8 1.30 -1.42 -16.79
CA THR A 8 2.17 -2.47 -17.39
C THR A 8 3.58 -2.61 -16.79
N THR A 9 3.93 -1.83 -15.75
CA THR A 9 5.19 -1.97 -15.01
C THR A 9 4.98 -2.64 -13.65
N GLY A 10 5.86 -2.40 -12.67
CA GLY A 10 5.80 -2.99 -11.33
C GLY A 10 6.18 -2.02 -10.22
N ALA A 11 6.08 -2.47 -8.98
CA ALA A 11 6.33 -1.66 -7.79
C ALA A 11 7.72 -0.99 -7.77
N SER A 12 8.73 -1.56 -8.43
CA SER A 12 10.07 -0.96 -8.55
C SER A 12 10.10 0.32 -9.40
N PHE A 13 9.05 0.60 -10.17
CA PHE A 13 8.89 1.83 -10.96
C PHE A 13 7.96 2.86 -10.30
N GLY A 14 7.36 2.51 -9.16
CA GLY A 14 6.52 3.41 -8.38
C GLY A 14 7.30 4.15 -7.29
N GLN A 15 6.59 4.96 -6.53
CA GLN A 15 7.11 5.67 -5.37
C GLN A 15 6.81 4.87 -4.10
N GLU A 16 7.84 4.42 -3.40
CA GLU A 16 7.68 3.80 -2.08
C GLU A 16 7.45 4.89 -1.03
N VAL A 17 6.20 5.05 -0.60
CA VAL A 17 5.80 6.04 0.43
C VAL A 17 5.75 5.43 1.83
N MET A 18 5.74 4.11 1.95
CA MET A 18 6.07 3.39 3.18
C MET A 18 6.88 2.13 2.86
N CYS A 19 8.05 2.02 3.48
CA CYS A 19 8.96 0.89 3.30
C CYS A 19 8.29 -0.46 3.55
N TYR A 20 8.60 -1.47 2.75
CA TYR A 20 8.20 -2.84 3.07
C TYR A 20 8.79 -3.27 4.43
N GLU A 21 7.97 -3.92 5.25
CA GLU A 21 8.38 -4.52 6.50
C GLU A 21 8.01 -6.00 6.46
N SER A 22 9.02 -6.87 6.56
CA SER A 22 8.82 -8.31 6.50
C SER A 22 7.90 -8.76 7.64
N PRO A 23 6.84 -9.54 7.36
CA PRO A 23 5.94 -10.05 8.38
C PRO A 23 6.65 -10.84 9.48
N ARG A 24 6.26 -10.57 10.75
CA ARG A 24 6.75 -11.28 11.93
C ARG A 24 5.58 -11.62 12.87
N PRO A 25 4.66 -12.52 12.47
CA PRO A 25 3.53 -12.90 13.31
C PRO A 25 4.01 -13.60 14.59
N THR A 26 3.48 -13.21 15.74
CA THR A 26 3.87 -13.77 17.04
C THR A 26 2.99 -14.93 17.51
N MET A 27 1.75 -15.00 17.03
CA MET A 27 0.78 -16.01 17.45
C MET A 27 -0.31 -16.25 16.40
N GLY A 28 -0.64 -17.53 16.15
CA GLY A 28 -1.70 -17.93 15.22
C GLY A 28 -1.34 -17.78 13.73
N ILE A 29 -2.35 -17.89 12.87
CA ILE A 29 -2.21 -17.78 11.41
C ILE A 29 -2.65 -16.39 10.96
N HIS A 30 -1.77 -15.68 10.25
CA HIS A 30 -2.00 -14.32 9.77
C HIS A 30 -2.16 -14.30 8.25
N ARG A 31 -3.07 -13.46 7.75
CA ARG A 31 -3.25 -13.22 6.31
C ARG A 31 -2.47 -11.97 5.91
N PHE A 32 -1.59 -12.09 4.92
CA PHE A 32 -0.88 -10.97 4.32
C PHE A 32 -1.48 -10.71 2.94
N VAL A 33 -2.05 -9.52 2.76
CA VAL A 33 -2.87 -9.20 1.60
C VAL A 33 -2.16 -8.14 0.77
N LEU A 34 -2.10 -8.36 -0.54
CA LEU A 34 -1.69 -7.36 -1.53
C LEU A 34 -2.93 -6.89 -2.27
N VAL A 35 -3.10 -5.58 -2.41
CA VAL A 35 -4.23 -4.94 -3.08
C VAL A 35 -3.69 -3.90 -4.06
N LEU A 36 -4.26 -3.82 -5.25
CA LEU A 36 -3.89 -2.86 -6.28
C LEU A 36 -5.10 -1.98 -6.61
N PHE A 37 -4.90 -0.66 -6.64
CA PHE A 37 -5.91 0.32 -7.01
C PHE A 37 -5.46 1.07 -8.27
N GLN A 38 -6.42 1.41 -9.14
CA GLN A 38 -6.17 2.35 -10.23
C GLN A 38 -6.33 3.78 -9.70
N GLN A 39 -5.25 4.56 -9.73
CA GLN A 39 -5.27 5.96 -9.30
C GLN A 39 -5.96 6.85 -10.35
N LEU A 40 -6.62 7.91 -9.89
CA LEU A 40 -7.18 8.96 -10.76
C LEU A 40 -6.09 9.77 -11.49
N GLY A 41 -4.91 9.88 -10.88
CA GLY A 41 -3.75 10.55 -11.46
C GLY A 41 -2.46 10.19 -10.71
N ARG A 42 -1.32 10.69 -11.20
CA ARG A 42 -0.06 10.61 -10.48
C ARG A 42 -0.05 11.61 -9.32
N GLN A 43 0.63 11.27 -8.24
CA GLN A 43 0.83 12.14 -7.07
C GLN A 43 -0.48 12.56 -6.39
N THR A 44 -1.55 11.75 -6.52
CA THR A 44 -2.85 12.00 -5.89
C THR A 44 -3.05 11.19 -4.60
N VAL A 45 -2.14 10.27 -4.28
CA VAL A 45 -2.26 9.35 -3.14
C VAL A 45 -1.16 9.65 -2.12
N TYR A 46 -1.53 9.73 -0.85
CA TYR A 46 -0.64 10.08 0.25
C TYR A 46 -0.47 8.93 1.23
N ALA A 47 0.68 8.87 1.90
CA ALA A 47 0.92 7.89 2.94
C ALA A 47 0.06 8.17 4.19
N PRO A 48 -0.46 7.13 4.85
CA PRO A 48 -1.02 7.30 6.20
C PRO A 48 0.07 7.71 7.19
N GLY A 49 -0.33 8.33 8.31
CA GLY A 49 0.63 8.74 9.35
C GLY A 49 1.23 7.58 10.14
N TRP A 50 0.58 6.40 10.13
CA TRP A 50 0.98 5.24 10.92
C TRP A 50 0.50 3.92 10.27
N ARG A 51 1.05 2.78 10.72
CA ARG A 51 0.77 1.44 10.15
C ARG A 51 -0.39 0.72 10.85
N GLN A 52 -0.46 0.85 12.17
CA GLN A 52 -1.46 0.20 13.01
C GLN A 52 -2.87 0.72 12.74
N ASN A 53 -3.89 -0.13 12.88
CA ASN A 53 -5.29 0.27 12.65
C ASN A 53 -5.54 0.87 11.25
N PHE A 54 -4.73 0.52 10.25
CA PHE A 54 -4.97 0.92 8.86
C PHE A 54 -6.21 0.20 8.31
N ASN A 55 -7.11 0.95 7.69
CA ASN A 55 -8.27 0.42 6.99
C ASN A 55 -8.12 0.63 5.49
N THR A 56 -8.11 -0.46 4.73
CA THR A 56 -7.93 -0.44 3.27
C THR A 56 -9.14 0.13 2.52
N ARG A 57 -10.35 0.03 3.08
CA ARG A 57 -11.57 0.59 2.45
C ARG A 57 -11.57 2.11 2.57
N ASP A 58 -11.41 2.62 3.78
CA ASP A 58 -11.36 4.05 4.05
C ASP A 58 -10.24 4.74 3.26
N PHE A 59 -9.09 4.06 3.07
CA PHE A 59 -7.99 4.55 2.23
C PHE A 59 -8.36 4.70 0.75
N ALA A 60 -9.27 3.87 0.23
CA ALA A 60 -9.68 3.89 -1.18
C ALA A 60 -10.82 4.86 -1.47
N GLU A 61 -11.50 5.37 -0.44
CA GLU A 61 -12.56 6.38 -0.57
C GLU A 61 -12.03 7.83 -0.62
N LEU A 62 -10.71 7.99 -0.47
CA LEU A 62 -9.98 9.26 -0.40
C LEU A 62 -9.69 9.87 -1.78
#